data_AF-A0A962QTC0-F1
#
_entry.id   AF-A0A962QTC0-F1
#
_cell.length_a   1.000
_cell.length_b   1.000
_cell.length_c   1.000
_cell.angle_alpha   90.00
_cell.angle_beta   90.00
_cell.angle_gamma   90.00
#
_symmetry.space_group_name_H-M   'P 1'
#
loop_
_entity.id
_entity.type
_entity.pdbx_description
1 polymer ?
#
loop_
_entity_poly.entity_id
_entity_poly.type
_entity_poly.pdbx_seq_one_letter_code
_entity_poly.pdbx_strand_id
1 'polypeptide(L)'
;MKRYSGFKLLAVDDNEHNLFTLRALVEKHMDVEILEARGGAEALEIAQAQPDIDLIILDVQMPEVDGFETAQMLKLRKKTRDIPII
;
A
#
# COMPACT_ATOMS: atom_id res chain seq x y z
N MET A 1 2.31 -0.48 -24.73
CA MET A 1 0.94 -0.77 -24.27
C MET A 1 0.95 -0.65 -22.76
N LYS A 2 0.24 0.33 -22.18
CA LYS A 2 0.20 0.47 -20.72
C LYS A 2 -0.68 -0.65 -20.14
N ARG A 3 -0.13 -1.49 -19.28
CA ARG A 3 -0.81 -2.63 -18.63
C ARG A 3 -1.37 -2.16 -17.28
N TYR A 4 -2.41 -2.85 -16.78
CA TYR A 4 -3.00 -2.68 -15.44
C TYR A 4 -3.89 -1.44 -15.18
N SER A 5 -4.47 -0.86 -16.23
CA SER A 5 -5.44 0.25 -16.08
C SER A 5 -6.58 -0.13 -15.12
N GLY A 6 -6.80 0.70 -14.10
CA GLY A 6 -7.79 0.48 -13.04
C GLY A 6 -7.31 -0.36 -11.85
N PHE A 7 -6.06 -0.85 -11.86
CA PHE A 7 -5.45 -1.51 -10.72
C PHE A 7 -5.05 -0.47 -9.66
N LYS A 8 -5.31 -0.75 -8.38
CA LYS A 8 -5.05 0.15 -7.26
C LYS A 8 -4.02 -0.43 -6.30
N LEU A 9 -2.88 0.24 -6.18
CA LEU A 9 -1.75 -0.11 -5.32
C LEU A 9 -1.72 0.84 -4.11
N LEU A 10 -1.59 0.29 -2.91
CA LEU A 10 -1.23 1.06 -1.72
C LEU A 10 0.26 0.86 -1.40
N ALA A 11 1.03 1.93 -1.45
CA ALA A 11 2.43 1.98 -1.05
C ALA A 11 2.54 2.51 0.38
N VAL A 12 3.22 1.77 1.26
CA VAL A 12 3.36 2.12 2.68
C VAL A 12 4.83 2.14 3.05
N ASP A 13 5.36 3.32 3.40
CA ASP A 13 6.75 3.53 3.80
C ASP A 13 6.82 4.88 4.54
N ASP A 14 7.53 4.97 5.66
CA ASP A 14 7.64 6.21 6.45
C ASP A 14 8.58 7.25 5.80
N ASN A 15 9.36 6.83 4.81
CA ASN A 15 10.26 7.67 4.05
C ASN A 15 9.64 8.15 2.72
N GLU A 16 9.35 9.44 2.64
CA GLU A 16 8.79 10.08 1.44
C GLU A 16 9.61 9.86 0.16
N HIS A 17 10.94 9.71 0.27
CA HIS A 17 11.80 9.48 -0.90
C HIS A 17 11.61 8.07 -1.48
N ASN A 18 11.33 7.08 -0.62
CA ASN A 18 11.03 5.72 -1.06
C ASN A 18 9.68 5.67 -1.77
N LEU A 19 8.65 6.30 -1.18
CA LEU A 19 7.32 6.45 -1.80
C LEU A 19 7.42 7.12 -3.17
N PHE A 20 8.13 8.25 -3.25
CA PHE A 20 8.37 8.95 -4.52
C PHE A 20 9.04 8.05 -5.57
N THR A 21 10.07 7.31 -5.17
CA THR A 21 10.82 6.41 -6.06
C THR A 21 9.92 5.29 -6.57
N LEU A 22 9.15 4.65 -5.68
CA LEU A 22 8.23 3.58 -6.02
C LEU A 22 7.16 4.08 -7.00
N ARG A 23 6.52 5.21 -6.70
CA ARG A 23 5.53 5.83 -7.59
C ARG A 23 6.11 6.10 -8.96
N ALA A 24 7.28 6.76 -9.03
CA ALA A 24 7.92 7.08 -10.30
C ALA A 24 8.28 5.83 -11.13
N LEU A 25 8.70 4.74 -10.47
CA LEU A 25 8.98 3.47 -11.15
C LEU A 25 7.71 2.80 -11.67
N VAL A 26 6.64 2.75 -10.87
CA VAL A 26 5.37 2.14 -11.26
C VAL A 26 4.71 2.92 -12.40
N GLU A 27 4.57 4.24 -12.27
CA GLU A 27 3.96 5.13 -13.29
C GLU A 27 4.72 5.11 -14.63
N LYS A 28 6.04 4.89 -14.59
CA LYS A 28 6.87 4.78 -15.79
C LYS A 28 6.56 3.52 -16.61
N HIS A 29 6.14 2.44 -15.97
CA HIS A 29 6.00 1.12 -16.60
C HIS A 29 4.56 0.61 -16.66
N MET A 30 3.66 1.13 -15.83
CA MET A 30 2.30 0.63 -15.63
C MET A 30 1.30 1.79 -15.49
N ASP A 31 0.02 1.52 -15.74
CA ASP A 31 -1.08 2.48 -15.56
C ASP A 31 -1.88 2.10 -14.33
N VAL A 32 -1.33 2.39 -13.15
CA VAL A 32 -1.83 1.96 -11.84
C VAL A 32 -2.20 3.21 -11.03
N GLU A 33 -3.32 3.16 -10.32
CA GLU A 33 -3.65 4.16 -9.30
C GLU A 33 -2.84 3.85 -8.04
N ILE A 34 -2.07 4.82 -7.56
CA ILE A 34 -1.19 4.65 -6.41
C ILE A 34 -1.71 5.51 -5.27
N LEU A 35 -2.04 4.85 -4.16
CA LEU A 35 -2.29 5.46 -2.87
C LEU A 35 -1.00 5.35 -2.04
N GLU A 36 -0.68 6.39 -1.28
CA GLU A 36 0.52 6.44 -0.45
C GLU A 36 0.11 6.55 1.03
N ALA A 37 0.83 5.86 1.91
CA ALA A 37 0.71 5.96 3.36
C ALA A 37 2.11 6.04 3.99
N ARG A 38 2.25 6.84 5.03
CA ARG A 38 3.54 7.14 5.69
C ARG A 38 3.78 6.34 6.97
N GLY A 39 3.01 5.27 7.15
CA GLY A 39 3.03 4.47 8.36
C GLY A 39 1.83 3.54 8.47
N GLY A 40 1.88 2.63 9.44
CA GLY A 40 0.85 1.62 9.65
C GLY A 40 -0.55 2.19 9.93
N ALA A 41 -0.65 3.26 10.71
CA ALA A 41 -1.94 3.88 11.05
C ALA A 41 -2.67 4.43 9.81
N GLU A 42 -1.96 5.22 9.00
CA GLU A 42 -2.50 5.78 7.75
C GLU A 42 -2.85 4.67 6.75
N ALA A 43 -2.01 3.63 6.65
CA ALA A 43 -2.27 2.48 5.78
C ALA A 43 -3.58 1.76 6.14
N LEU A 44 -3.85 1.59 7.44
CA LEU A 44 -5.09 0.98 7.93
C LEU A 44 -6.32 1.85 7.61
N GLU A 45 -6.21 3.17 7.79
CA GLU A 45 -7.28 4.11 7.48
C GLU A 45 -7.64 4.07 5.99
N ILE A 46 -6.63 4.15 5.12
CA ILE A 46 -6.80 4.09 3.66
C ILE A 46 -7.39 2.74 3.26
N ALA A 47 -6.83 1.62 3.73
CA ALA A 47 -7.30 0.29 3.34
C ALA A 47 -8.74 -0.01 3.80
N GLN A 48 -9.20 0.62 4.89
CA GLN A 48 -10.58 0.52 5.33
C GLN A 48 -11.55 1.35 4.48
N ALA A 49 -11.08 2.51 4.00
CA ALA A 49 -11.86 3.43 3.19
C ALA A 49 -11.94 3.01 1.72
N GLN A 50 -10.92 2.30 1.23
CA GLN A 50 -10.75 1.90 -0.17
C GLN A 50 -10.80 0.36 -0.27
N PRO A 51 -12.00 -0.26 -0.35
CA PRO A 51 -12.14 -1.71 -0.39
C PRO A 51 -11.70 -2.35 -1.73
N ASP A 52 -11.34 -1.52 -2.72
CA ASP A 52 -10.94 -1.90 -4.07
C ASP A 52 -9.42 -1.83 -4.28
N ILE A 53 -8.62 -1.80 -3.21
CA ILE A 53 -7.16 -1.96 -3.30
C ILE A 53 -6.83 -3.40 -3.72
N ASP A 54 -6.02 -3.53 -4.77
CA ASP A 54 -5.62 -4.81 -5.33
C ASP A 54 -4.31 -5.35 -4.73
N LEU A 55 -3.44 -4.47 -4.22
CA LEU A 55 -2.14 -4.82 -3.66
C LEU A 55 -1.65 -3.78 -2.66
N ILE A 56 -0.95 -4.24 -1.62
CA ILE A 56 -0.21 -3.40 -0.69
C ILE A 56 1.28 -3.75 -0.81
N ILE A 57 2.14 -2.74 -0.98
CA ILE A 57 3.59 -2.84 -0.79
C ILE A 57 3.88 -2.19 0.55
N LEU A 58 4.43 -2.95 1.50
CA LEU A 58 4.51 -2.55 2.89
C LEU A 58 5.96 -2.62 3.39
N ASP A 59 6.51 -1.46 3.74
CA ASP A 59 7.78 -1.44 4.46
C ASP A 59 7.64 -2.10 5.84
N VAL A 60 8.70 -2.81 6.23
CA VAL A 60 8.73 -3.52 7.51
C VAL A 60 9.19 -2.60 8.63
N GLN A 61 10.09 -1.67 8.36
CA GLN A 61 10.78 -0.86 9.36
C GLN A 61 10.19 0.55 9.46
N MET A 62 9.02 0.66 10.08
CA MET A 62 8.36 1.94 10.33
C MET A 62 8.31 2.27 11.84
N PRO A 63 8.27 3.57 12.22
CA PRO A 63 8.07 4.01 13.60
C PRO A 63 6.63 3.76 14.08
N GLU A 64 6.46 3.70 15.40
CA GLU A 64 5.20 3.48 16.13
C GLU A 64 4.56 2.10 15.90
N VAL A 65 4.19 1.78 14.66
CA VAL A 65 3.58 0.52 14.23
C VAL A 65 4.38 0.00 13.04
N ASP A 66 5.04 -1.14 13.22
CA ASP A 66 5.86 -1.75 12.18
C ASP A 66 5.01 -2.43 11.08
N GLY A 67 5.67 -2.87 10.01
CA GLY A 67 4.99 -3.52 8.89
C GLY A 67 4.38 -4.88 9.24
N PHE A 68 4.94 -5.62 10.21
CA PHE A 68 4.37 -6.91 10.61
C PHE A 68 3.06 -6.71 11.38
N GLU A 69 3.03 -5.78 12.32
CA GLU A 69 1.82 -5.44 13.08
C GLU A 69 0.75 -4.85 12.15
N THR A 70 1.15 -3.97 11.23
CA THR A 70 0.27 -3.42 10.20
C THR A 70 -0.35 -4.53 9.34
N ALA A 71 0.47 -5.45 8.83
CA ALA A 71 0.00 -6.59 8.05
C ALA A 71 -0.96 -7.46 8.86
N GLN A 72 -0.66 -7.75 10.13
CA GLN A 72 -1.54 -8.53 11.00
C GLN A 72 -2.91 -7.85 11.16
N MET A 73 -2.92 -6.54 11.43
CA MET A 73 -4.17 -5.77 11.57
C MET A 73 -5.00 -5.75 10.28
N LEU A 74 -4.35 -5.65 9.12
CA LEU A 74 -5.01 -5.77 7.81
C LEU A 74 -5.60 -7.18 7.61
N LYS A 75 -4.88 -8.22 8.01
CA LYS A 75 -5.32 -9.63 7.88
C LYS A 75 -6.43 -10.04 8.85
N LEU A 76 -6.59 -9.34 9.97
CA LEU A 76 -7.66 -9.61 10.93
C LEU A 76 -9.05 -9.11 10.49
N ARG A 77 -9.12 -8.16 9.55
CA ARG A 77 -10.38 -7.51 9.16
C ARG A 77 -10.93 -8.10 7.87
N LYS A 78 -12.22 -8.44 7.86
CA LYS A 78 -12.90 -9.05 6.70
C LYS A 78 -12.75 -8.24 5.40
N LYS A 79 -12.68 -6.91 5.47
CA LYS A 79 -12.58 -6.04 4.28
C LYS A 79 -11.19 -6.03 3.65
N THR A 80 -10.15 -6.27 4.42
CA THR A 80 -8.75 -6.08 3.99
C THR A 80 -7.94 -7.38 3.98
N ARG A 81 -8.46 -8.46 4.60
CA ARG A 81 -7.71 -9.70 4.81
C ARG A 81 -7.25 -10.39 3.53
N ASP A 82 -8.02 -10.22 2.46
CA ASP A 82 -7.79 -10.92 1.19
C ASP A 82 -6.88 -10.09 0.25
N ILE A 83 -6.56 -8.84 0.61
CA ILE A 83 -5.63 -7.98 -0.14
C ILE A 83 -4.21 -8.55 -0.01
N PRO A 84 -3.50 -8.87 -1.10
CA PRO A 84 -2.12 -9.33 -1.04
C PRO A 84 -1.20 -8.23 -0.48
N ILE A 85 -0.18 -8.65 0.28
CA ILE A 85 0.84 -7.77 0.87
C ILE A 85 2.20 -8.30 0.41
N ILE A 86 3.04 -7.42 -0.12
CA ILE A 86 4.45 -7.68 -0.49
C ILE A 86 5.35 -6.85 0.41
#